data_AF-A0A7C1WJ92-F1
#
_entry.id   AF-A0A7C1WJ92-F1
#
_cell.length_a   1.000
_cell.length_b   1.000
_cell.length_c   1.000
_cell.angle_alpha   90.00
_cell.angle_beta   90.00
_cell.angle_gamma   90.00
#
_symmetry.space_group_name_H-M   'P 1'
#
loop_
_entity.id
_entity.type
_entity.pdbx_description
1 polymer ?
#
loop_
_entity_poly.entity_id
_entity_poly.type
_entity_poly.pdbx_seq_one_letter_code
_entity_poly.pdbx_strand_id
1 'polypeptide(L)'
;MLVTLLGQPMFPPTGSWIKYSGNPILLPQGQGFESRAVFNPAAIVRDHSVYLLYRAQDRQGVSRIGLARSRDGLHFERLAQ
;
A
#
# COMPACT_ATOMS: atom_id res chain seq x y z
N MET A 1 0.23 -5.26 -5.11
CA MET A 1 0.42 -5.56 -3.69
C MET A 1 -0.44 -6.75 -3.34
N LEU A 2 0.10 -7.69 -2.56
CA LEU A 2 -0.54 -8.94 -2.17
C LEU A 2 -1.46 -8.72 -0.97
N VAL A 3 -2.71 -9.16 -1.10
CA VAL A 3 -3.68 -9.33 0.00
C VAL A 3 -4.11 -10.79 -0.04
N THR A 4 -3.73 -11.56 0.97
CA THR A 4 -4.15 -12.96 1.13
C THR A 4 -5.32 -13.00 2.13
N LEU A 5 -6.48 -13.48 1.68
CA LEU A 5 -7.55 -13.92 2.57
C LEU A 5 -7.15 -15.25 3.22
N LEU A 6 -7.48 -15.41 4.50
CA LEU A 6 -7.09 -16.54 5.36
C LEU A 6 -7.43 -17.90 4.71
N GLY A 7 -6.46 -18.82 4.62
CA GLY A 7 -6.78 -20.24 4.50
C GLY A 7 -5.87 -21.16 3.68
N GLN A 8 -4.85 -20.72 2.95
CA GLN A 8 -3.98 -21.63 2.19
C GLN A 8 -2.50 -21.22 2.30
N PRO A 9 -1.57 -22.11 2.73
CA PRO A 9 -0.15 -21.82 2.70
C PRO A 9 0.35 -22.07 1.28
N MET A 10 0.36 -21.02 0.46
CA MET A 10 1.01 -21.06 -0.84
C MET A 10 1.68 -19.70 -1.06
N PHE A 11 2.95 -19.64 -0.69
CA PHE A 11 3.85 -18.56 -1.04
C PHE A 11 5.03 -19.14 -1.83
N PRO A 12 5.32 -18.58 -3.03
CA PRO A 12 4.52 -17.59 -3.74
C PRO A 12 3.22 -18.20 -4.28
N PRO A 13 2.13 -17.43 -4.39
CA PRO A 13 0.93 -17.87 -5.09
C PRO A 13 1.26 -18.08 -6.57
N THR A 14 1.21 -19.34 -6.99
CA THR A 14 1.29 -19.74 -8.39
C THR A 14 -0.14 -19.73 -8.96
N GLY A 15 -0.38 -18.96 -10.03
CA GLY A 15 -1.70 -18.85 -10.64
C GLY A 15 -1.95 -17.54 -11.40
N SER A 16 -3.11 -17.44 -12.03
CA SER A 16 -3.57 -16.23 -12.72
C SER A 16 -3.93 -15.14 -11.71
N TRP A 17 -3.30 -13.98 -11.85
CA TRP A 17 -3.57 -12.82 -11.01
C TRP A 17 -4.73 -12.01 -11.60
N ILE A 18 -5.80 -11.87 -10.81
CA ILE A 18 -6.93 -11.01 -11.16
C ILE A 18 -6.67 -9.61 -10.60
N LYS A 19 -6.74 -8.58 -11.45
CA LYS A 19 -6.66 -7.20 -10.98
C LYS A 19 -7.89 -6.87 -10.14
N TYR A 20 -7.68 -6.34 -8.94
CA TYR A 20 -8.76 -5.74 -8.15
C TYR A 20 -9.41 -4.61 -8.95
N SER A 21 -10.74 -4.63 -9.07
CA SER A 21 -11.50 -3.66 -9.85
C SER A 21 -11.44 -2.25 -9.25
N GLY A 22 -11.24 -2.13 -7.94
CA GLY A 22 -11.14 -0.85 -7.23
C GLY A 22 -9.73 -0.24 -7.20
N ASN A 23 -8.80 -0.68 -8.05
CA ASN A 23 -7.49 -0.04 -8.15
C ASN A 23 -7.61 1.41 -8.69
N PRO A 24 -6.75 2.35 -8.24
CA PRO A 24 -5.66 2.17 -7.27
C PRO A 24 -6.14 2.25 -5.80
N ILE A 25 -5.52 1.46 -4.94
CA ILE A 25 -5.78 1.45 -3.48
C ILE A 25 -5.08 2.57 -2.70
N LEU A 26 -4.25 3.36 -3.38
CA LEU A 26 -3.59 4.53 -2.80
C LEU A 26 -3.37 5.56 -3.91
N LEU A 27 -3.74 6.82 -3.65
CA LEU A 27 -3.55 7.95 -4.55
C LEU A 27 -2.66 9.02 -3.87
N PRO A 28 -1.93 9.82 -4.66
CA PRO A 28 -1.30 11.06 -4.16
C PRO A 28 -2.35 11.96 -3.50
N GLN A 29 -1.96 12.69 -2.46
CA GLN A 29 -2.87 13.59 -1.76
C GLN A 29 -2.16 14.78 -1.10
N GLY A 30 -2.93 15.81 -0.80
CA GLY A 30 -2.46 17.01 -0.12
C GLY A 30 -1.40 17.77 -0.92
N GLN A 31 -0.66 18.62 -0.21
CA GLN A 31 0.38 19.50 -0.78
C GLN A 31 1.79 19.19 -0.25
N GLY A 32 1.92 18.17 0.61
CA GLY A 32 3.18 17.77 1.24
C GLY A 32 3.96 16.74 0.43
N PHE A 33 4.66 15.85 1.13
CA PHE A 33 5.54 14.84 0.55
C PHE A 33 4.85 13.80 -0.36
N GLU A 34 3.52 13.75 -0.33
CA GLU A 34 2.69 12.86 -1.15
C GLU A 34 2.01 13.56 -2.33
N SER A 35 2.29 14.85 -2.53
CA SER A 35 1.51 15.71 -3.42
C SER A 35 1.65 15.38 -4.91
N ARG A 36 2.68 14.61 -5.31
CA ARG A 36 2.94 14.28 -6.71
C ARG A 36 2.69 12.82 -7.03
N ALA A 37 3.25 11.88 -6.24
CA ALA A 37 3.18 10.46 -6.55
C ALA A 37 3.32 9.57 -5.31
N VAL A 38 2.74 8.37 -5.38
CA VAL A 38 2.94 7.25 -4.44
C VAL A 38 3.28 6.00 -5.24
N PHE A 39 4.27 5.23 -4.80
CA PHE A 39 4.78 4.07 -5.55
C PHE A 39 5.67 3.17 -4.67
N ASN A 40 6.09 2.03 -5.23
CA ASN A 40 7.00 1.05 -4.62
C ASN A 40 6.64 0.62 -3.19
N PRO A 41 5.42 0.07 -2.98
CA PRO A 41 5.01 -0.39 -1.67
C PRO A 41 5.68 -1.70 -1.24
N ALA A 42 5.87 -1.86 0.08
CA ALA A 42 6.10 -3.12 0.78
C ALA A 42 4.99 -3.33 1.82
N ALA A 43 4.42 -4.53 1.85
CA ALA A 43 3.34 -4.89 2.76
C ALA A 43 3.85 -5.76 3.92
N ILE A 44 3.42 -5.46 5.14
CA ILE A 44 3.74 -6.21 6.36
C ILE A 44 2.44 -6.58 7.05
N VAL A 45 2.23 -7.85 7.37
CA VAL A 45 1.08 -8.28 8.17
C VAL A 45 1.52 -8.40 9.63
N ARG A 46 0.86 -7.65 10.52
CA ARG A 46 1.14 -7.66 11.96
C ARG A 46 -0.13 -7.31 12.72
N ASP A 47 -0.41 -8.01 13.81
CA ASP A 47 -1.51 -7.69 14.74
C ASP A 47 -2.86 -7.47 14.02
N HIS A 48 -3.24 -8.42 13.16
CA HIS A 48 -4.46 -8.39 12.33
C HIS A 48 -4.59 -7.16 11.40
N SER A 49 -3.47 -6.49 11.12
CA SER A 49 -3.41 -5.33 10.25
C SER A 49 -2.38 -5.52 9.13
N VAL A 50 -2.66 -4.94 7.98
CA VAL A 50 -1.70 -4.77 6.89
C VAL A 50 -1.10 -3.38 7.01
N TYR A 51 0.21 -3.32 7.17
CA TYR A 51 0.99 -2.09 7.12
C TYR A 51 1.62 -1.94 5.74
N LEU A 52 1.54 -0.74 5.20
CA LEU A 52 2.13 -0.36 3.92
C LEU A 52 3.25 0.64 4.16
N LEU A 53 4.49 0.22 3.92
CA LEU A 53 5.59 1.15 3.70
C LEU A 53 5.60 1.50 2.22
N TYR A 54 5.49 2.78 1.87
CA TYR A 54 5.47 3.23 0.48
C TYR A 54 6.41 4.41 0.29
N ARG A 55 6.96 4.54 -0.93
CA ARG A 55 7.67 5.75 -1.33
C ARG A 55 6.65 6.76 -1.85
N ALA A 56 6.82 8.01 -1.45
CA ALA A 56 6.04 9.14 -1.94
C ALA A 56 6.95 10.28 -2.37
N GLN A 57 6.45 11.14 -3.24
CA GLN A 57 7.21 12.24 -3.82
C GLN A 57 6.39 13.54 -3.80
N ASP A 58 7.05 14.65 -3.43
CA ASP A 58 6.48 15.99 -3.56
C ASP A 58 6.66 16.57 -4.97
N ARG A 59 6.13 17.78 -5.18
CA ARG A 59 6.25 18.48 -6.48
C ARG A 59 7.68 18.88 -6.82
N GLN A 60 8.57 18.97 -5.84
CA GLN A 60 10.00 19.25 -6.02
C GLN A 60 10.80 17.97 -6.37
N GLY A 61 10.15 16.80 -6.35
CA GLY A 61 10.79 15.53 -6.68
C GLY A 61 11.45 14.82 -5.50
N VAL A 62 11.35 15.37 -4.29
CA VAL A 62 11.98 14.78 -3.09
C VAL A 62 11.17 13.58 -2.64
N SER A 63 11.86 12.43 -2.51
CA SER A 63 11.25 11.18 -2.07
C SER A 63 11.31 11.03 -0.55
N ARG A 64 10.21 10.57 0.05
CA ARG A 64 10.12 10.19 1.46
C ARG A 64 9.38 8.87 1.61
N ILE A 65 9.55 8.20 2.75
CA ILE A 65 8.81 6.99 3.09
C ILE A 65 7.61 7.37 3.94
N GLY A 66 6.43 6.92 3.56
CA GLY A 66 5.25 7.01 4.38
C GLY A 66 4.79 5.64 4.88
N LEU A 67 3.92 5.67 5.88
CA LEU A 67 3.33 4.48 6.50
C LEU A 67 1.81 4.59 6.44
N ALA A 68 1.15 3.53 5.98
CA ALA A 68 -0.30 3.39 6.05
C ALA A 68 -0.71 2.07 6.67
N ARG A 69 -1.91 2.00 7.24
CA ARG A 69 -2.47 0.80 7.86
C ARG A 69 -3.84 0.47 7.28
N SER A 70 -4.11 -0.80 7.10
CA SER A 70 -5.40 -1.34 6.66
C SER A 70 -5.79 -2.55 7.49
N ARG A 71 -7.09 -2.79 7.64
CA ARG A 71 -7.64 -4.03 8.22
C ARG A 71 -8.00 -5.09 7.17
N ASP A 72 -8.18 -4.67 5.91
CA ASP A 72 -8.63 -5.52 4.81
C ASP A 72 -7.63 -5.62 3.64
N GLY A 73 -6.53 -4.85 3.71
CA GLY A 73 -5.52 -4.77 2.65
C GLY A 73 -5.93 -3.96 1.42
N LEU A 74 -7.12 -3.34 1.42
CA LEU A 74 -7.69 -2.59 0.29
C LEU A 74 -7.90 -1.12 0.63
N HIS A 75 -8.31 -0.81 1.86
CA HIS A 75 -8.56 0.56 2.33
C HIS A 75 -7.53 0.95 3.39
N PHE A 76 -6.75 2.00 3.10
CA PHE A 76 -5.60 2.40 3.92
C PHE A 76 -5.79 3.77 4.59
N GLU A 77 -5.52 3.82 5.88
CA GLU A 77 -5.37 5.03 6.70
C GLU A 77 -3.88 5.43 6.75
N ARG A 78 -3.54 6.70 6.53
CA ARG A 78 -2.14 7.18 6.67
C ARG A 78 -1.80 7.38 8.15
N LEU A 79 -0.65 6.86 8.57
CA LEU A 79 -0.19 6.92 9.97
C LEU A 79 0.94 7.94 10.21
N ALA A 80 1.66 8.34 9.16
CA ALA A 80 2.73 9.33 9.26
C ALA A 80 2.39 10.55 8.41
N GLN A 81 2.38 11.73 9.03
CA GLN A 81 2.43 13.04 8.38
C GLN A 81 3.72 13.73 8.80
#